data_AF-R5ATZ7-F1
#
_entry.id   AF-R5ATZ7-F1
#
_cell.length_a   1.000
_cell.length_b   1.000
_cell.length_c   1.000
_cell.angle_alpha   90.00
_cell.angle_beta   90.00
_cell.angle_gamma   90.00
#
_symmetry.space_group_name_H-M   'P 1'
#
loop_
_entity.id
_entity.type
_entity.pdbx_description
1 polymer ?
#
loop_
_entity_poly.entity_id
_entity_poly.type
_entity_poly.pdbx_seq_one_letter_code
_entity_poly.pdbx_strand_id
1 'polypeptide(L)'
;MSNGILGVLGVLPESPRFTTLELSLAADEKVYAGRPDCAGRRFLHSSDAHRLDAISEGAHTLRIADTPYSGDRVRRGLIELLRKGKL
;
A
#
# COMPACT_ATOMS: atom_id res chain seq x y z
N MET A 1 2.98 -14.35 10.67
CA MET A 1 1.74 -14.69 9.95
C MET A 1 0.69 -13.65 10.34
N SER A 2 0.24 -12.84 9.40
CA SER A 2 -0.86 -11.90 9.60
C SER A 2 -2.15 -12.58 9.12
N ASN A 3 -3.10 -12.77 10.02
CA ASN A 3 -4.41 -13.35 9.71
C ASN A 3 -5.34 -12.23 9.23
N GLY A 4 -5.10 -11.74 8.02
CA GLY A 4 -5.95 -10.72 7.38
C GLY A 4 -7.38 -11.24 7.16
N ILE A 5 -8.33 -10.31 7.01
CA ILE A 5 -9.78 -10.60 6.87
C ILE A 5 -10.04 -11.71 5.83
N LEU A 6 -9.44 -11.60 4.65
CA LEU A 6 -9.60 -12.58 3.57
C LEU A 6 -9.02 -13.96 3.92
N GLY A 7 -7.92 -14.01 4.68
CA GLY A 7 -7.32 -15.27 5.11
C GLY A 7 -8.15 -16.00 6.16
N VAL A 8 -8.88 -15.25 7.00
CA VAL A 8 -9.72 -15.80 8.07
C VAL A 8 -11.12 -16.15 7.57
N LEU A 9 -11.77 -15.21 6.87
CA LEU A 9 -13.17 -15.34 6.46
C LEU A 9 -13.32 -15.95 5.07
N GLY A 10 -12.26 -15.98 4.26
CA GLY A 10 -12.33 -16.35 2.85
C GLY A 10 -12.99 -15.30 1.95
N VAL A 11 -13.72 -14.34 2.51
CA VAL A 11 -14.49 -13.31 1.80
C VAL A 11 -14.28 -11.93 2.44
N LEU A 12 -14.36 -10.86 1.63
CA LEU A 12 -14.44 -9.50 2.15
C LEU A 12 -15.90 -9.21 2.55
N PRO A 13 -16.19 -8.97 3.83
CA PRO A 13 -17.56 -8.74 4.26
C PRO A 13 -18.11 -7.43 3.68
N GLU A 14 -19.43 -7.37 3.44
CA GLU A 14 -20.09 -6.16 2.95
C GLU A 14 -20.03 -4.98 3.94
N SER A 15 -19.91 -5.30 5.22
CA SER A 15 -19.78 -4.33 6.32
C SER A 15 -18.73 -4.79 7.32
N PRO A 16 -17.79 -3.91 7.75
CA PRO A 16 -17.66 -2.52 7.30
C PRO A 16 -17.11 -2.41 5.86
N ARG A 17 -17.39 -1.28 5.19
CA ARG A 17 -16.87 -1.05 3.83
C ARG A 17 -15.42 -0.59 3.87
N PHE A 18 -14.57 -1.26 3.09
CA PHE A 18 -13.16 -0.90 2.91
C PHE A 18 -12.91 -0.38 1.49
N THR A 19 -12.21 0.75 1.37
CA THR A 19 -11.82 1.30 0.05
C THR A 19 -10.50 0.75 -0.48
N THR A 20 -9.74 0.10 0.40
CA THR A 20 -8.36 -0.30 0.17
C THR A 20 -8.11 -1.63 0.86
N LEU A 21 -7.35 -2.52 0.20
CA LEU A 21 -6.95 -3.81 0.70
C LEU A 21 -5.42 -3.88 0.71
N GLU A 22 -4.86 -4.22 1.87
CA GLU A 22 -3.44 -4.54 1.98
C GLU A 22 -3.23 -6.01 1.65
N LEU A 23 -2.33 -6.29 0.72
CA LEU A 23 -1.93 -7.62 0.32
C LEU A 23 -0.48 -7.87 0.71
N SER A 24 -0.15 -9.12 1.04
CA SER A 24 1.24 -9.50 1.27
C SER A 24 2.08 -9.25 0.01
N LEU A 25 3.38 -9.02 0.16
CA LEU A 25 4.28 -8.80 -0.97
C LEU A 25 4.32 -9.94 -2.00
N ALA A 26 3.97 -11.16 -1.58
CA ALA A 26 3.93 -12.35 -2.43
C ALA A 26 2.57 -12.57 -3.11
N ALA A 27 1.54 -11.77 -2.79
CA ALA A 27 0.21 -11.92 -3.36
C ALA A 27 0.15 -11.31 -4.77
N ASP A 28 -0.49 -12.01 -5.70
CA ASP A 28 -0.79 -11.47 -7.02
C ASP A 28 -2.07 -10.64 -6.97
N GLU A 29 -1.96 -9.31 -7.14
CA GLU A 29 -3.09 -8.39 -7.18
C GLU A 29 -4.18 -8.82 -8.18
N LYS A 30 -3.80 -9.42 -9.32
CA LYS A 30 -4.76 -9.81 -10.37
C LYS A 30 -5.75 -10.86 -9.88
N VAL A 31 -5.31 -11.76 -9.00
CA VAL A 31 -6.16 -12.78 -8.39
C VAL A 31 -7.25 -12.11 -7.56
N TYR A 32 -6.88 -11.10 -6.77
CA TYR A 32 -7.84 -10.39 -5.91
C TYR A 32 -8.71 -9.43 -6.70
N ALA A 33 -8.17 -8.73 -7.71
CA ALA A 33 -8.93 -7.85 -8.58
C ALA A 33 -10.06 -8.59 -9.34
N GLY A 34 -9.87 -9.87 -9.64
CA GLY A 34 -10.89 -10.71 -10.28
C GLY A 34 -12.02 -11.18 -9.35
N ARG A 35 -11.90 -10.99 -8.03
CA ARG A 35 -12.95 -11.41 -7.09
C ARG A 35 -14.05 -10.35 -6.98
N PRO A 36 -15.34 -10.72 -7.06
CA PRO A 36 -16.44 -9.75 -6.96
C PRO A 36 -16.46 -8.95 -5.65
N ASP A 37 -16.09 -9.57 -4.53
CA ASP A 37 -16.03 -8.93 -3.21
C ASP A 37 -14.87 -7.92 -3.08
N CYS A 38 -13.85 -8.04 -3.92
CA CYS A 38 -12.66 -7.18 -3.96
C CYS A 38 -12.66 -6.20 -5.15
N ALA A 39 -13.65 -6.26 -6.05
CA ALA A 39 -13.70 -5.45 -7.26
C ALA A 39 -13.79 -3.94 -6.96
N GLY A 40 -12.99 -3.14 -7.65
CA GLY A 40 -12.98 -1.67 -7.51
C GLY A 40 -12.35 -1.13 -6.23
N ARG A 41 -11.63 -1.97 -5.45
CA ARG A 41 -10.81 -1.50 -4.32
C ARG A 41 -9.40 -1.21 -4.78
N ARG A 42 -8.71 -0.32 -4.05
CA ARG A 42 -7.28 -0.08 -4.22
C ARG A 42 -6.49 -1.17 -3.52
N PHE A 43 -5.39 -1.60 -4.13
CA PHE A 43 -4.45 -2.53 -3.50
C PHE A 43 -3.22 -1.78 -3.00
N LEU A 44 -2.73 -2.21 -1.85
CA LEU A 44 -1.48 -1.71 -1.27
C LEU A 44 -0.64 -2.91 -0.87
N HIS A 45 0.67 -2.75 -1.06
CA HIS A 45 1.66 -3.68 -0.56
C HIS A 45 2.55 -2.96 0.45
N SER A 46 2.64 -3.52 1.66
CA SER A 46 3.54 -3.06 2.70
C SER A 46 4.47 -4.20 3.09
N SER A 47 5.72 -3.85 3.41
CA SER A 47 6.67 -4.82 3.97
C SER A 47 6.46 -5.06 5.45
N ASP A 48 5.68 -4.20 6.14
CA ASP A 48 5.50 -4.20 7.60
C ASP A 48 6.84 -4.43 8.33
N ALA A 49 7.88 -3.73 7.85
CA ALA A 49 9.26 -4.02 8.20
C ALA A 49 9.56 -3.59 9.63
N HIS A 50 9.93 -4.55 10.47
CA HIS A 50 10.40 -4.31 11.85
C HIS A 50 11.92 -4.12 11.93
N ARG A 51 12.62 -4.27 10.81
CA ARG A 51 14.06 -4.11 10.64
C ARG A 51 14.35 -3.40 9.31
N LEU A 52 15.45 -2.64 9.25
CA LEU A 52 15.81 -1.88 8.05
C LEU A 52 16.08 -2.75 6.82
N ASP A 53 16.68 -3.93 7.01
CA ASP A 53 16.95 -4.89 5.94
C ASP A 53 15.70 -5.63 5.44
N ALA A 54 14.57 -5.49 6.15
CA ALA A 54 13.29 -6.04 5.74
C ALA A 54 12.43 -5.01 4.96
N ILE A 55 12.91 -3.78 4.79
CA ILE A 55 12.23 -2.79 3.94
C ILE A 55 12.29 -3.30 2.50
N SER A 56 11.12 -3.58 1.93
CA SER A 56 11.01 -3.96 0.53
C SER A 56 11.56 -2.83 -0.36
N GLU A 57 12.59 -3.13 -1.14
CA GLU A 57 13.01 -2.24 -2.21
C GLU A 57 12.03 -2.32 -3.39
N GLY A 58 11.15 -1.33 -3.47
CA GLY A 58 10.95 -0.64 -4.75
C GLY A 58 9.82 -1.07 -5.69
N ALA A 59 8.77 -1.76 -5.26
CA ALA A 59 7.57 -1.88 -6.11
C ALA A 59 6.84 -0.54 -6.29
N HIS A 60 6.85 0.30 -5.25
CA HIS A 60 6.21 1.63 -5.25
C HIS A 60 7.21 2.68 -4.75
N THR A 61 7.83 3.41 -5.67
CA THR A 61 8.73 4.52 -5.35
C THR A 61 8.13 5.85 -5.80
N LEU A 62 8.32 6.89 -5.00
CA LEU A 62 7.91 8.26 -5.32
C LEU A 62 9.15 9.11 -5.58
N ARG A 63 9.19 9.76 -6.74
CA ARG A 63 10.27 10.69 -7.08
C ARG A 63 9.93 12.07 -6.53
N ILE A 64 10.76 12.55 -5.62
CA ILE A 64 10.63 13.88 -5.01
C ILE A 64 11.89 14.67 -5.34
N ALA A 65 11.71 15.88 -5.87
CA ALA A 65 12.84 16.77 -6.13
C ALA A 65 13.47 17.21 -4.81
N ASP A 66 14.78 16.98 -4.68
CA ASP A 66 15.50 17.20 -3.43
C ASP A 66 16.71 18.13 -3.58
N THR A 67 17.04 18.65 -4.77
CA THR A 67 18.23 19.49 -4.99
C THR A 67 18.11 20.94 -4.44
N PRO A 68 19.13 21.47 -3.74
CA PRO A 68 20.22 20.73 -3.10
C PRO A 68 19.69 19.89 -1.94
N TYR A 69 20.27 18.69 -1.75
CA TYR A 69 19.73 17.67 -0.84
C TYR A 69 19.42 18.24 0.56
N SER A 70 18.19 17.99 1.01
CA SER A 70 17.81 18.16 2.41
C SER A 70 16.61 17.25 2.72
N GLY A 71 16.71 16.46 3.80
CA GLY A 71 15.60 15.62 4.25
C GLY A 71 14.32 16.42 4.57
N ASP A 72 14.45 17.71 4.91
CA ASP A 72 13.33 18.62 5.13
C ASP A 72 12.60 18.97 3.82
N ARG A 73 13.34 19.12 2.69
CA ARG A 73 12.72 19.28 1.35
C ARG A 73 11.95 18.04 0.94
N VAL A 74 12.53 16.85 1.14
CA VAL A 74 11.89 15.58 0.84
C VAL A 74 10.59 15.41 1.64
N ARG A 75 10.62 15.66 2.95
CA ARG A 75 9.42 15.60 3.82
C ARG A 75 8.32 16.55 3.36
N ARG A 76 8.64 17.81 3.08
CA ARG A 76 7.64 18.77 2.56
C ARG A 76 7.07 18.34 1.22
N GLY A 77 7.91 17.87 0.30
CA GLY A 77 7.48 17.37 -1.00
C GLY A 77 6.52 16.19 -0.87
N LEU A 78 6.81 15.24 0.02
CA LEU A 78 5.94 14.09 0.31
C LEU A 78 4.58 14.54 0.86
N ILE A 79 4.56 15.45 1.83
CA ILE A 79 3.31 15.99 2.41
C ILE A 79 2.46 16.67 1.34
N GLU A 80 3.07 17.46 0.45
CA GLU A 80 2.37 18.14 -0.62
C GLU A 80 1.78 17.18 -1.67
N LEU A 81 2.47 16.07 -1.98
CA LEU A 81 1.94 15.02 -2.85
C LEU A 81 0.72 14.34 -2.23
N LEU A 82 0.83 13.97 -0.95
CA LEU A 82 -0.26 13.35 -0.18
C LEU A 82 -1.50 14.26 -0.11
N ARG A 83 -1.32 15.55 0.17
CA ARG A 83 -2.43 16.53 0.25
C ARG A 83 -3.19 16.71 -1.06
N LYS A 84 -2.49 16.60 -2.19
CA LYS A 84 -3.09 16.80 -3.53
C LYS A 84 -3.75 15.53 -4.07
N GLY A 85 -3.67 14.40 -3.36
CA GLY A 85 -4.18 13.11 -3.84
C GLY A 85 -3.54 12.66 -5.15
N LYS A 86 -2.28 13.05 -5.40
CA LYS A 86 -1.54 12.72 -6.63
C LYS A 86 -0.71 11.43 -6.50
N LEU A 87 -1.19 10.50 -5.68
CA LEU A 87 -0.60 9.17 -5.49
C LEU A 87 -1.46 8.11 -6.18
#